data_AF-A0A419ACE6-F1
#
_entry.id   AF-A0A419ACE6-F1
#
_cell.length_a   1.000
_cell.length_b   1.000
_cell.length_c   1.000
_cell.angle_alpha   90.00
_cell.angle_beta   90.00
_cell.angle_gamma   90.00
#
_symmetry.space_group_name_H-M   'P 1'
#
loop_
_entity.id
_entity.type
_entity.pdbx_description
1 polymer ?
#
loop_
_entity_poly.entity_id
_entity_poly.type
_entity_poly.pdbx_seq_one_letter_code
_entity_poly.pdbx_strand_id
1 'polypeptide(L)'
;MTISNHITLADIHRMPVGQIAALPADQLALLKGAADEQLTQAKSVADWLDGAIALKYADRAQDTRQEAGKDTGTIRFEDDGVTVIAELPKRIDWDQALLAQIAENIASAGEDPAEFIETKLSVSERKYSALPESWRKGFEPARTVRTGKPKFRLVLNEEVR
;
A
#
# COMPACT_ATOMS: atom_id res chain seq x y z
N MET A 1 -10.10 17.75 -42.51
CA MET A 1 -9.10 17.41 -41.49
C MET A 1 -9.42 18.21 -40.24
N THR A 2 -10.18 17.63 -39.31
CA THR A 2 -10.43 18.20 -37.99
C THR A 2 -9.21 17.91 -37.12
N ILE A 3 -8.37 18.92 -36.91
CA ILE A 3 -7.27 18.85 -35.95
C ILE A 3 -7.92 18.85 -34.57
N SER A 4 -8.10 17.67 -34.00
CA SER A 4 -8.57 17.52 -32.61
C SER A 4 -7.62 18.25 -31.68
N ASN A 5 -8.05 19.40 -31.15
CA ASN A 5 -7.28 20.23 -30.22
C ASN A 5 -7.39 19.68 -28.78
N HIS A 6 -7.14 18.39 -28.60
CA HIS A 6 -7.22 17.73 -27.29
C HIS A 6 -5.83 17.69 -26.64
N ILE A 7 -5.71 18.33 -25.47
CA ILE A 7 -4.55 18.21 -24.59
C ILE A 7 -4.31 16.73 -24.28
N THR A 8 -3.07 16.28 -24.43
CA THR A 8 -2.65 14.90 -24.17
C THR A 8 -1.97 14.77 -22.80
N LEU A 9 -1.75 13.53 -22.34
CA LEU A 9 -0.96 13.28 -21.13
C LEU A 9 0.47 13.84 -21.23
N ALA A 10 1.06 13.83 -22.43
CA ALA A 10 2.41 14.36 -22.65
C ALA A 10 2.46 15.88 -22.46
N ASP A 11 1.36 16.57 -22.77
CA ASP A 11 1.24 18.02 -22.62
C ASP A 11 1.09 18.42 -21.15
N ILE A 12 0.38 17.62 -20.33
CA ILE A 12 0.18 17.87 -18.89
C ILE A 12 1.49 18.14 -18.17
N HIS A 13 2.54 17.36 -18.45
CA HIS A 13 3.84 17.50 -17.76
C HIS A 13 4.53 18.84 -18.00
N ARG A 14 4.11 19.59 -19.03
CA ARG A 14 4.69 20.88 -19.42
C ARG A 14 3.76 22.05 -19.07
N MET A 15 2.57 21.77 -18.54
CA MET A 15 1.57 22.79 -18.21
C MET A 15 1.67 23.22 -16.74
N PRO A 16 1.53 24.52 -16.42
CA PRO A 16 1.32 24.97 -15.06
C PRO A 16 0.04 24.38 -14.46
N VAL A 17 0.08 24.01 -13.17
CA VAL A 17 -1.08 23.41 -12.47
C VAL A 17 -2.34 24.27 -12.55
N GLY A 18 -2.21 25.60 -12.54
CA GLY A 18 -3.34 26.52 -12.68
C GLY A 18 -4.03 26.44 -14.06
N GLN A 19 -3.28 26.15 -15.13
CA GLN A 19 -3.86 25.93 -16.46
C GLN A 19 -4.56 24.58 -16.56
N ILE A 20 -4.00 23.54 -15.93
CA ILE A 20 -4.65 22.23 -15.84
C ILE A 20 -5.96 22.36 -15.05
N ALA A 21 -5.95 23.08 -13.92
CA ALA A 21 -7.15 23.30 -13.11
C ALA A 21 -8.25 24.09 -13.84
N ALA A 22 -7.89 24.90 -14.84
CA ALA A 22 -8.82 25.67 -15.66
C ALA A 22 -9.42 24.86 -16.83
N LEU A 23 -8.99 23.60 -17.04
CA LEU A 23 -9.54 22.77 -18.10
C LEU A 23 -11.00 22.39 -17.82
N PRO A 24 -11.81 22.25 -18.88
CA PRO A 24 -13.15 21.67 -18.78
C PRO A 24 -13.17 20.32 -18.05
N ALA A 25 -14.25 20.04 -17.31
CA ALA A 25 -14.35 18.85 -16.47
C ALA A 25 -14.33 17.53 -17.25
N ASP A 26 -14.90 17.51 -18.47
CA ASP A 26 -14.85 16.40 -19.41
C ASP A 26 -13.41 16.14 -19.88
N GLN A 27 -12.66 17.19 -20.18
CA GLN A 27 -11.25 17.08 -20.54
C GLN A 27 -10.40 16.56 -19.37
N LEU A 28 -10.64 17.05 -18.16
CA LEU A 28 -10.01 16.52 -16.94
C LEU A 28 -10.36 15.05 -16.70
N ALA A 29 -11.60 14.64 -16.99
CA ALA A 29 -12.04 13.25 -16.85
C ALA A 29 -11.31 12.34 -17.84
N LEU A 30 -11.24 12.73 -19.12
CA LEU A 30 -10.53 12.00 -20.17
C LEU A 30 -9.03 11.86 -19.85
N LEU A 31 -8.39 12.98 -19.48
CA LEU A 31 -6.98 12.98 -19.08
C LEU A 31 -6.72 12.09 -17.86
N LYS A 32 -7.58 12.16 -16.83
CA LYS A 32 -7.43 11.32 -15.64
C LYS A 32 -7.62 9.84 -15.97
N GLY A 33 -8.61 9.50 -16.79
CA GLY A 33 -8.86 8.13 -17.24
C GLY A 33 -7.68 7.55 -18.01
N ALA A 34 -7.14 8.31 -18.97
CA ALA A 34 -5.97 7.89 -19.74
C ALA A 34 -4.74 7.70 -18.83
N ALA A 35 -4.52 8.58 -17.85
CA ALA A 35 -3.41 8.46 -16.91
C ALA A 35 -3.53 7.22 -16.01
N ASP A 36 -4.75 6.92 -15.52
CA ASP A 36 -5.01 5.73 -14.72
C ASP A 36 -4.79 4.46 -15.53
N GLU A 37 -5.27 4.42 -16.77
CA GLU A 37 -5.09 3.28 -17.66
C GLU A 37 -3.60 3.03 -17.95
N GLN A 38 -2.84 4.08 -18.29
CA GLN A 38 -1.40 3.97 -18.51
C GLN A 38 -0.67 3.48 -17.24
N LEU A 39 -1.07 3.97 -16.06
CA LEU A 39 -0.50 3.51 -14.79
C LEU A 39 -0.82 2.03 -14.52
N THR A 40 -2.05 1.59 -14.75
CA THR A 40 -2.46 0.20 -14.59
C THR A 40 -1.70 -0.72 -15.55
N GLN A 41 -1.56 -0.34 -16.82
CA GLN A 41 -0.80 -1.10 -17.81
C GLN A 41 0.68 -1.19 -17.43
N ALA A 42 1.31 -0.07 -17.07
CA ALA A 42 2.71 -0.05 -16.65
C ALA A 42 2.94 -0.91 -15.40
N LYS A 43 2.03 -0.84 -14.43
CA LYS A 43 2.08 -1.70 -13.24
C LYS A 43 1.96 -3.18 -13.60
N SER A 44 1.03 -3.54 -14.47
CA SER A 44 0.86 -4.93 -14.89
C SER A 44 2.12 -5.48 -15.58
N VAL A 45 2.79 -4.68 -16.39
CA VAL A 45 4.06 -5.07 -17.05
C VAL A 45 5.18 -5.20 -16.02
N ALA A 46 5.28 -4.25 -15.08
CA ALA A 46 6.27 -4.30 -14.01
C ALA A 46 6.08 -5.55 -13.13
N ASP A 47 4.85 -5.82 -12.66
CA ASP A 47 4.53 -6.98 -11.84
C ASP A 47 4.85 -8.30 -12.58
N TRP A 48 4.59 -8.38 -13.89
CA TRP A 48 4.93 -9.54 -14.71
C TRP A 48 6.45 -9.73 -14.84
N LEU A 49 7.19 -8.64 -15.07
CA LEU A 49 8.64 -8.68 -15.17
C LEU A 49 9.30 -9.05 -13.83
N ASP A 50 8.82 -8.48 -12.72
CA ASP A 50 9.28 -8.81 -11.37
C ASP A 50 9.05 -10.29 -11.06
N GLY A 51 7.90 -10.85 -11.47
CA GLY A 51 7.62 -12.28 -11.37
C GLY A 51 8.61 -13.13 -12.17
N ALA A 52 8.96 -12.74 -13.39
CA ALA A 52 9.95 -13.44 -14.21
C ALA A 52 11.37 -13.33 -13.64
N ILE A 53 11.75 -12.18 -13.08
CA ILE A 53 13.04 -11.97 -12.40
C ILE A 53 13.11 -12.85 -11.15
N ALA A 54 12.04 -12.89 -10.35
CA ALA A 54 11.96 -13.76 -9.17
C ALA A 54 12.08 -15.23 -9.58
N LEU A 55 11.37 -15.67 -10.61
CA LEU A 55 11.48 -17.03 -11.13
C LEU A 55 12.90 -17.38 -11.59
N LYS A 56 13.61 -16.43 -12.22
CA LYS A 56 14.98 -16.63 -12.69
C LYS A 56 15.99 -16.75 -11.54
N TYR A 57 15.82 -15.96 -10.48
CA TYR A 57 16.89 -15.76 -9.48
C TYR A 57 16.59 -16.28 -8.08
N ALA A 58 15.36 -16.71 -7.76
CA ALA A 58 14.99 -17.12 -6.40
C ALA A 58 15.87 -18.27 -5.87
N ASP A 59 15.99 -19.37 -6.62
CA ASP A 59 16.75 -20.55 -6.21
C ASP A 59 18.24 -20.22 -6.08
N ARG A 60 18.83 -19.58 -7.09
CA ARG A 60 20.24 -19.17 -7.05
C ARG A 60 20.53 -18.22 -5.89
N ALA A 61 19.62 -17.28 -5.60
CA ALA A 61 19.76 -16.37 -4.47
C ALA A 61 19.64 -17.10 -3.12
N GLN A 62 18.80 -18.13 -3.02
CA GLN A 62 18.69 -18.98 -1.85
C GLN A 62 19.98 -19.79 -1.64
N ASP A 63 20.46 -20.48 -2.68
CA ASP A 63 21.68 -21.30 -2.61
C ASP A 63 22.90 -20.44 -2.23
N THR A 64 23.08 -19.29 -2.88
CA THR A 64 24.15 -18.33 -2.54
C THR A 64 24.06 -17.88 -1.09
N ARG A 65 22.84 -17.74 -0.55
CA ARG A 65 22.64 -17.33 0.85
C ARG A 65 23.01 -18.47 1.81
N GLN A 66 22.62 -19.70 1.50
CA GLN A 66 22.96 -20.90 2.28
C GLN A 66 24.46 -21.15 2.30
N GLU A 67 25.14 -21.04 1.14
CA GLU A 67 26.60 -21.14 1.04
C GLU A 67 27.32 -20.08 1.88
N ALA A 68 26.74 -18.88 1.97
CA ALA A 68 27.24 -17.81 2.83
C ALA A 68 26.88 -18.00 4.32
N GLY A 69 26.22 -19.09 4.70
CA GLY A 69 25.78 -19.37 6.07
C GLY A 69 24.72 -18.39 6.59
N LYS A 70 23.87 -17.87 5.70
CA LYS A 70 22.84 -16.87 6.01
C LYS A 70 21.45 -17.44 5.73
N ASP A 71 20.48 -17.08 6.58
CA ASP A 71 19.05 -17.35 6.33
C ASP A 71 18.33 -16.14 5.74
N THR A 72 18.85 -14.93 6.00
CA THR A 72 18.30 -13.64 5.57
C THR A 72 19.42 -12.67 5.17
N GLY A 73 19.07 -11.52 4.65
CA GLY A 73 19.97 -10.44 4.28
C GLY A 73 20.26 -10.37 2.78
N THR A 74 21.18 -9.48 2.43
CA THR A 74 21.55 -9.19 1.05
C THR A 74 22.69 -10.08 0.58
N ILE A 75 22.54 -10.66 -0.61
CA ILE A 75 23.59 -11.35 -1.35
C ILE A 75 23.78 -10.69 -2.72
N ARG A 76 24.96 -10.87 -3.31
CA ARG A 76 25.31 -10.35 -4.63
C ARG A 76 25.99 -11.44 -5.45
N PHE A 77 25.57 -11.60 -6.69
CA PHE A 77 26.23 -12.48 -7.65
C PHE A 77 26.15 -11.87 -9.05
N GLU A 78 27.02 -12.35 -9.94
CA GLU A 78 27.10 -11.88 -11.33
C GLU A 78 26.35 -12.85 -12.26
N ASP A 79 25.68 -12.31 -13.27
CA ASP A 79 24.98 -13.03 -14.32
C ASP A 79 25.00 -12.19 -15.62
N ASP A 80 25.72 -12.64 -16.64
CA ASP A 80 25.83 -12.01 -17.98
C ASP A 80 26.19 -10.51 -17.96
N GLY A 81 27.17 -10.12 -17.15
CA GLY A 81 27.63 -8.75 -16.96
C GLY A 81 26.76 -7.93 -16.01
N VAL A 82 25.71 -8.51 -15.44
CA VAL A 82 24.79 -7.86 -14.49
C VAL A 82 25.09 -8.32 -13.07
N THR A 83 25.27 -7.37 -12.16
CA THR A 83 25.30 -7.69 -10.72
C THR A 83 23.88 -7.79 -10.19
N VAL A 84 23.46 -9.00 -9.86
CA VAL A 84 22.18 -9.29 -9.21
C VAL A 84 22.33 -9.09 -7.71
N ILE A 85 21.52 -8.22 -7.13
CA ILE A 85 21.47 -7.95 -5.70
C ILE A 85 20.14 -8.49 -5.19
N ALA A 86 20.17 -9.62 -4.47
CA ALA A 86 18.97 -10.21 -3.88
C ALA A 86 18.92 -9.90 -2.38
N GLU A 87 17.90 -9.16 -1.98
CA GLU A 87 17.64 -8.82 -0.58
C GLU A 87 16.51 -9.69 -0.02
N LEU A 88 16.77 -10.35 1.11
CA LEU A 88 15.72 -11.03 1.88
C LEU A 88 15.65 -10.42 3.27
N PRO A 89 14.78 -9.42 3.51
CA PRO A 89 14.71 -8.75 4.79
C PRO A 89 14.23 -9.70 5.89
N LYS A 90 14.72 -9.50 7.12
CA LYS A 90 14.17 -10.20 8.29
C LYS A 90 12.76 -9.67 8.55
N ARG A 91 11.80 -10.58 8.68
CA ARG A 91 10.45 -10.28 9.14
C ARG A 91 10.24 -10.94 10.49
N ILE A 92 9.80 -10.15 11.47
CA ILE A 92 9.42 -10.64 12.79
C ILE A 92 7.90 -10.58 12.85
N ASP A 93 7.27 -11.74 12.90
CA ASP A 93 5.84 -11.86 13.15
C ASP A 93 5.65 -12.36 14.58
N TRP A 94 4.78 -11.70 15.34
CA TRP A 94 4.46 -12.06 16.70
C TRP A 94 3.11 -12.75 16.76
N ASP A 95 3.07 -13.94 17.39
CA ASP A 95 1.81 -14.61 17.70
C ASP A 95 1.06 -13.80 18.77
N GLN A 96 -0.06 -13.20 18.37
CA GLN A 96 -0.84 -12.33 19.22
C GLN A 96 -1.53 -13.08 20.37
N ALA A 97 -1.89 -14.35 20.17
CA ALA A 97 -2.50 -15.16 21.23
C ALA A 97 -1.47 -15.48 22.31
N LEU A 98 -0.25 -15.82 21.90
CA LEU A 98 0.85 -16.03 22.84
C LEU A 98 1.26 -14.73 23.54
N LEU A 99 1.33 -13.59 22.83
CA LEU A 99 1.61 -12.30 23.48
C LEU A 99 0.55 -11.92 24.51
N ALA A 100 -0.74 -12.17 24.22
CA ALA A 100 -1.80 -11.92 25.19
C ALA A 100 -1.64 -12.81 26.44
N GLN A 101 -1.34 -14.10 26.26
CA GLN A 101 -1.09 -15.00 27.38
C GLN A 101 0.14 -14.57 28.21
N ILE A 102 1.20 -14.12 27.54
CA ILE A 102 2.40 -13.60 28.21
C ILE A 102 2.06 -12.34 29.00
N ALA A 103 1.26 -11.42 28.45
CA ALA A 103 0.81 -10.23 29.16
C ALA A 103 0.01 -10.58 30.43
N GLU A 104 -0.91 -11.55 30.35
CA GLU A 104 -1.65 -12.05 31.54
C GLU A 104 -0.72 -12.65 32.60
N ASN A 105 0.30 -13.39 32.19
CA ASN A 105 1.28 -13.98 33.09
C ASN A 105 2.14 -12.91 33.79
N ILE A 106 2.59 -11.89 33.06
CA ILE A 106 3.34 -10.75 33.62
C ILE A 106 2.47 -10.03 34.66
N ALA A 107 1.22 -9.73 34.32
CA ALA A 107 0.28 -9.09 35.24
C ALA A 107 0.02 -9.93 36.50
N SER A 108 -0.11 -11.26 36.35
CA SER A 108 -0.31 -12.17 37.47
C SER A 108 0.90 -12.27 38.40
N ALA A 109 2.10 -12.00 37.88
CA ALA A 109 3.33 -11.91 38.66
C ALA A 109 3.49 -10.55 39.39
N GLY A 110 2.58 -9.60 39.18
CA GLY A 110 2.59 -8.28 39.81
C GLY A 110 3.39 -7.21 39.06
N GLU A 111 3.85 -7.51 37.84
CA GLU A 111 4.53 -6.57 36.95
C GLU A 111 3.54 -5.95 35.95
N ASP A 112 3.89 -4.81 35.35
CA ASP A 112 3.08 -4.17 34.30
C ASP A 112 3.47 -4.69 32.91
N PRO A 113 2.58 -5.39 32.18
CA PRO A 113 2.86 -5.86 30.82
C PRO A 113 3.23 -4.75 29.84
N ALA A 114 2.78 -3.51 30.07
CA ALA A 114 3.06 -2.38 29.19
C ALA A 114 4.54 -1.99 29.15
N GLU A 115 5.35 -2.41 30.13
CA GLU A 115 6.81 -2.22 30.12
C GLU A 115 7.51 -3.10 29.07
N PHE A 116 6.87 -4.19 28.65
CA PHE A 116 7.47 -5.19 27.76
C PHE A 116 6.73 -5.34 26.43
N ILE A 117 5.42 -5.05 26.39
CA ILE A 117 4.55 -5.29 25.24
C ILE A 117 3.79 -4.01 24.91
N GLU A 118 4.13 -3.39 23.77
CA GLU A 118 3.33 -2.29 23.23
C GLU A 118 1.97 -2.82 22.74
N THR A 119 0.90 -2.37 23.39
CA THR A 119 -0.46 -2.79 23.05
C THR A 119 -1.20 -1.66 22.34
N LYS A 120 -1.58 -1.90 21.09
CA LYS A 120 -2.47 -1.01 20.34
C LYS A 120 -3.87 -1.60 20.27
N LEU A 121 -4.77 -1.05 21.09
CA LEU A 121 -6.19 -1.38 21.01
C LEU A 121 -6.83 -0.63 19.84
N SER A 122 -7.59 -1.35 19.02
CA SER A 122 -8.35 -0.75 17.93
C SER A 122 -9.74 -1.37 17.82
N VAL A 123 -10.72 -0.53 17.54
CA VAL A 123 -12.09 -0.94 17.25
C VAL A 123 -12.39 -0.54 15.82
N SER A 124 -12.58 -1.53 14.94
CA SER A 124 -13.02 -1.24 13.57
C SER A 124 -14.39 -0.55 13.61
N GLU A 125 -14.64 0.39 12.70
CA GLU A 125 -15.92 1.10 12.63
C GLU A 125 -17.11 0.13 12.51
N ARG A 126 -16.96 -0.97 11.75
CA ARG A 126 -17.98 -2.03 11.65
C ARG A 126 -18.34 -2.63 13.00
N LYS A 127 -17.34 -2.98 13.83
CA LYS A 127 -17.56 -3.50 15.19
C LYS A 127 -18.23 -2.44 16.07
N TYR A 128 -17.77 -1.19 16.00
CA TYR A 128 -18.35 -0.08 16.76
C TYR A 128 -19.83 0.17 16.41
N SER A 129 -20.19 0.17 15.12
CA SER A 129 -21.58 0.33 14.68
C SER A 129 -22.48 -0.84 15.10
N ALA A 130 -21.93 -2.06 15.18
CA ALA A 130 -22.67 -3.24 15.61
C ALA A 130 -22.91 -3.32 17.14
N LEU A 131 -22.24 -2.48 17.94
CA LEU A 131 -22.46 -2.46 19.40
C LEU A 131 -23.88 -2.00 19.75
N PRO A 132 -24.48 -2.53 20.84
CA PRO A 132 -25.66 -1.93 21.46
C PRO A 132 -25.40 -0.46 21.83
N GLU A 133 -26.43 0.38 21.79
CA GLU A 133 -26.28 1.82 22.02
C GLU A 133 -25.66 2.15 23.39
N SER A 134 -26.03 1.41 24.43
CA SER A 134 -25.49 1.58 25.78
C SER A 134 -23.98 1.34 25.86
N TRP A 135 -23.45 0.37 25.10
CA TRP A 135 -22.02 0.10 25.04
C TRP A 135 -21.32 1.12 24.16
N ARG A 136 -21.93 1.50 23.03
CA ARG A 136 -21.37 2.49 22.08
C ARG A 136 -21.04 3.82 22.78
N LYS A 137 -21.93 4.30 23.66
CA LYS A 137 -21.71 5.52 24.46
C LYS A 137 -20.42 5.50 25.29
N GLY A 138 -20.01 4.32 25.77
CA GLY A 138 -18.75 4.17 26.52
C GLY A 138 -17.50 4.35 25.66
N PHE A 139 -17.58 4.11 24.35
CA PHE A 139 -16.47 4.28 23.41
C PHE A 139 -16.37 5.69 22.82
N GLU A 140 -17.44 6.49 22.89
CA GLU A 140 -17.47 7.83 22.31
C GLU A 140 -16.34 8.76 22.77
N PRO A 141 -15.96 8.83 24.07
CA PRO A 141 -14.85 9.67 24.51
C PRO A 141 -13.49 9.27 23.93
N ALA A 142 -13.30 7.98 23.61
CA ALA A 142 -12.07 7.47 23.01
C ALA A 142 -12.09 7.57 21.47
N ARG A 143 -13.22 7.93 20.85
CA ARG A 143 -13.40 7.95 19.40
C ARG A 143 -13.22 9.37 18.85
N THR A 144 -12.10 9.61 18.18
CA THR A 144 -11.89 10.86 17.41
C THR A 144 -12.19 10.62 15.93
N VAL A 145 -13.17 11.34 15.37
CA VAL A 145 -13.38 11.38 13.91
C VAL A 145 -12.56 12.51 13.32
N ARG A 146 -11.67 12.18 12.39
CA ARG A 146 -10.91 13.15 11.61
C ARG A 146 -11.31 13.04 10.15
N THR A 147 -11.37 14.17 9.45
CA THR A 147 -11.59 14.16 8.01
C THR A 147 -10.34 13.63 7.29
N GLY A 148 -10.56 12.75 6.32
CA GLY A 148 -9.51 12.28 5.42
C GLY A 148 -9.20 13.30 4.33
N LYS A 149 -8.13 13.05 3.55
CA LYS A 149 -7.87 13.80 2.32
C LYS A 149 -9.03 13.61 1.33
N PRO A 150 -9.52 14.66 0.67
CA PRO A 150 -10.58 14.52 -0.34
C PRO A 150 -10.09 13.64 -1.49
N LYS A 151 -11.02 12.84 -2.04
CA LYS A 151 -10.78 12.01 -3.23
C LYS A 151 -11.76 12.45 -4.31
N PHE A 152 -11.25 12.78 -5.48
CA PHE A 152 -12.05 13.17 -6.64
C PHE A 152 -12.09 12.03 -7.65
N ARG A 153 -13.28 11.71 -8.14
CA ARG A 153 -13.50 10.81 -9.28
C ARG A 153 -14.34 11.57 -10.29
N LEU A 154 -13.85 11.65 -11.52
CA LEU A 154 -14.54 12.29 -12.63
C LEU A 154 -15.14 11.18 -13.50
N VAL A 155 -16.42 11.30 -13.83
CA VAL A 155 -17.16 10.37 -14.70
C VAL A 155 -17.85 11.22 -15.75
N LEU A 156 -17.71 10.86 -17.02
CA LEU A 156 -18.45 11.52 -18.09
C LEU A 156 -19.93 11.14 -17.94
N ASN A 157 -20.83 12.13 -18.03
CA ASN A 157 -22.24 11.83 -18.09
C ASN A 157 -22.49 11.04 -19.38
N GLU A 158 -22.89 9.77 -19.28
CA GLU A 158 -23.52 9.10 -20.42
C GLU A 158 -24.78 9.91 -20.73
N GLU A 159 -24.83 10.57 -21.90
CA GLU A 159 -26.07 11.17 -22.36
C GLU A 159 -27.13 10.07 -22.42
N VAL A 160 -28.12 10.20 -21.55
CA VAL A 160 -29.43 9.58 -21.69
C VAL A 160 -29.91 9.91 -23.10
N ARG A 161 -29.90 8.91 -23.98
CA ARG A 161 -30.63 8.97 -25.25
C ARG A 161 -32.14 9.01 -25.00
#